data_AF-A0A3B0XAI0-F1
#
_entry.id   AF-A0A3B0XAI0-F1
#
_cell.length_a   1.000
_cell.length_b   1.000
_cell.length_c   1.000
_cell.angle_alpha   90.00
_cell.angle_beta   90.00
_cell.angle_gamma   90.00
#
_symmetry.space_group_name_H-M   'P 1'
#
loop_
_entity.id
_entity.type
_entity.pdbx_description
1 polymer ?
#
loop_
_entity_poly.entity_id
_entity_poly.type
_entity_poly.pdbx_seq_one_letter_code
_entity_poly.pdbx_strand_id
1 'polypeptide(L)' 'MQTMADRDGVIWFDGELVPWREAKVHVLTHTLHYGMGVFEGVRAYKAEQGTAIFRLQEHTDRLF' A
#
# COMPACT_ATOMS: atom_id res chain seq x y z
N MET A 1 -14.71 4.51 -16.90
CA MET A 1 -14.68 4.27 -15.45
C MET A 1 -13.24 3.94 -15.08
N GLN A 2 -12.57 4.77 -14.28
CA GLN A 2 -11.20 4.45 -13.83
C GLN A 2 -11.26 3.32 -12.80
N THR A 3 -10.37 2.33 -12.94
CA THR A 3 -10.26 1.20 -12.01
C THR A 3 -9.27 1.54 -10.88
N MET A 4 -9.01 0.60 -9.97
CA MET A 4 -7.89 0.74 -9.03
C MET A 4 -6.52 0.55 -9.69
N ALA A 5 -6.44 -0.09 -10.87
CA ALA A 5 -5.17 -0.35 -11.56
C ALA A 5 -4.77 0.76 -12.54
N ASP A 6 -5.73 1.45 -13.16
CA ASP A 6 -5.48 2.50 -14.15
C ASP A 6 -5.57 3.90 -13.53
N ARG A 7 -4.49 4.31 -12.85
CA ARG A 7 -4.34 5.61 -12.17
C ARG A 7 -2.93 6.17 -12.38
N ASP A 8 -2.80 7.49 -12.24
CA ASP A 8 -1.50 8.15 -12.18
C ASP A 8 -0.99 8.19 -10.73
N GLY A 9 0.34 8.27 -10.57
CA GLY A 9 1.01 8.24 -9.28
C GLY A 9 2.02 7.10 -9.18
N VAL A 10 2.49 6.84 -7.97
CA VAL A 10 3.48 5.81 -7.66
C VAL A 10 3.00 4.91 -6.52
N ILE A 11 3.47 3.67 -6.50
CA ILE A 11 3.29 2.71 -5.41
C ILE A 11 4.69 2.31 -4.93
N TRP A 12 4.88 2.24 -3.61
CA TRP A 12 6.09 1.64 -3.04
C TRP A 12 5.99 0.12 -3.14
N PHE A 13 6.95 -0.49 -3.83
CA PHE A 13 6.95 -1.91 -4.17
C PHE A 13 8.37 -2.47 -4.05
N ASP A 14 8.58 -3.38 -3.10
CA ASP A 14 9.85 -4.08 -2.83
C ASP A 14 11.10 -3.18 -2.75
N GLY A 15 10.99 -2.03 -2.10
CA GLY A 15 12.10 -1.09 -1.87
C GLY A 15 12.12 0.11 -2.80
N GLU A 16 11.31 0.13 -3.86
CA GLU A 16 11.34 1.16 -4.90
C GLU A 16 9.97 1.81 -5.11
N LEU A 17 9.97 3.07 -5.58
CA LEU A 17 8.74 3.73 -6.05
C LEU A 17 8.56 3.42 -7.54
N VAL A 18 7.53 2.63 -7.86
CA VAL A 18 7.21 2.27 -9.25
C VAL A 18 5.97 3.04 -9.75
N PRO A 19 5.85 3.29 -11.06
CA PRO A 19 4.61 3.83 -11.63
C PRO A 19 3.41 2.97 -11.23
N TRP A 20 2.28 3.60 -10.88
CA TRP A 20 1.09 2.90 -10.37
C TRP A 20 0.66 1.70 -11.23
N ARG A 21 0.72 1.86 -12.55
CA ARG A 21 0.33 0.83 -13.53
C ARG A 21 1.31 -0.35 -13.61
N GLU A 22 2.50 -0.24 -13.03
CA GLU A 22 3.58 -1.24 -13.08
C GLU A 22 3.66 -2.09 -11.80
N ALA A 23 3.00 -1.68 -10.70
CA ALA A 23 2.87 -2.47 -9.48
C ALA A 23 1.97 -3.71 -9.70
N LYS A 24 2.54 -4.74 -10.34
CA LYS A 24 1.86 -5.98 -10.73
C LYS A 24 2.50 -7.18 -10.06
N VAL A 25 1.68 -8.21 -9.83
CA VAL A 25 2.13 -9.55 -9.44
C VAL A 25 1.63 -10.57 -10.47
N HIS A 26 2.29 -11.73 -10.57
CA HIS A 26 1.84 -12.79 -11.46
C HIS A 26 0.54 -13.43 -10.95
N VAL A 27 -0.31 -13.93 -11.84
CA VAL A 27 -1.60 -14.55 -11.47
C VAL A 27 -1.44 -15.79 -10.58
N LEU A 28 -0.26 -16.40 -10.54
CA LEU A 28 0.07 -17.56 -9.70
C LEU A 28 0.72 -17.18 -8.35
N THR A 29 0.59 -15.92 -7.91
CA THR A 29 1.13 -15.48 -6.61
C THR A 29 0.49 -16.25 -5.46
N HIS A 30 1.30 -16.84 -4.59
CA HIS A 30 0.85 -17.75 -3.53
C HIS A 30 -0.24 -17.13 -2.63
N THR A 31 -0.06 -15.89 -2.14
CA THR A 31 -1.03 -15.21 -1.28
C THR A 31 -2.40 -15.02 -1.95
N LEU A 32 -2.44 -14.90 -3.29
CA LEU A 32 -3.71 -14.78 -4.04
C LEU A 32 -4.52 -16.08 -4.03
N HIS A 33 -3.84 -17.23 -4.03
CA HIS A 33 -4.49 -18.55 -4.06
C HIS A 33 -4.70 -19.15 -2.67
N TYR A 34 -3.84 -18.81 -1.71
CA TYR A 34 -3.77 -19.49 -0.42
C TYR A 34 -3.93 -18.55 0.78
N GLY A 35 -4.16 -17.25 0.57
CA GLY A 35 -4.53 -16.28 1.61
C GLY A 35 -3.45 -15.97 2.65
N MET A 36 -2.26 -16.57 2.55
CA MET A 36 -1.16 -16.36 3.50
C MET A 36 -0.46 -15.02 3.21
N GLY A 37 -0.92 -13.97 3.87
CA GLY A 37 -0.34 -12.61 3.84
C GLY A 37 -0.95 -11.74 4.93
N VAL A 38 -0.23 -10.70 5.32
CA VAL A 38 -0.67 -9.69 6.30
C VAL A 38 -0.71 -8.31 5.64
N PHE A 39 -1.60 -7.43 6.08
CA PHE A 39 -1.70 -6.06 5.58
C PHE A 39 -2.15 -5.12 6.70
N GLU A 40 -1.94 -3.82 6.49
CA GLU A 40 -2.39 -2.77 7.41
C GLU A 40 -3.25 -1.71 6.74
N GLY A 41 -4.11 -1.10 7.53
CA GLY A 41 -4.96 0.01 7.12
C GLY A 41 -4.58 1.27 7.87
N VAL A 42 -3.90 2.20 7.19
CA VAL A 42 -3.41 3.45 7.80
C VAL A 42 -4.10 4.65 7.16
N ARG A 43 -4.37 5.70 7.94
CA ARG A 43 -4.95 6.96 7.46
C ARG A 43 -4.02 8.13 7.69
N ALA A 44 -3.96 9.01 6.69
CA ALA A 44 -3.33 10.32 6.80
C ALA A 44 -4.41 11.42 6.83
N TYR A 45 -4.17 12.44 7.63
CA TYR A 45 -5.10 13.56 7.84
C TYR A 45 -4.38 14.89 7.62
N LYS A 46 -5.13 15.91 7.21
CA LYS A 46 -4.66 17.29 7.24
C LYS A 46 -4.66 17.76 8.70
N ALA A 47 -3.47 17.90 9.28
CA ALA A 47 -3.25 18.42 10.63
C ALA A 47 -2.73 19.87 10.59
N GLU A 48 -2.59 20.50 11.75
CA GLU A 48 -2.16 21.90 11.87
C GLU A 48 -0.79 22.18 11.24
N GLN A 49 0.13 21.22 11.32
CA GLN A 49 1.51 21.34 10.80
C GLN A 49 1.70 20.72 9.41
N GLY A 50 0.62 20.28 8.75
CA GLY A 50 0.66 19.57 7.46
C GLY A 50 -0.01 18.20 7.51
N THR A 51 0.19 17.41 6.45
CA THR A 51 -0.33 16.03 6.41
C THR A 51 0.39 15.17 7.43
N ALA A 52 -0.35 14.53 8.33
CA ALA A 52 0.18 13.64 9.36
C ALA A 52 -0.43 12.25 9.24
N ILE A 53 0.39 11.22 9.43
CA ILE A 53 -0.05 9.82 9.50
C ILE A 53 -0.40 9.50 10.95
N PHE A 54 -1.64 9.09 11.20
CA PHE A 54 -2.11 8.83 12.56
C PHE A 54 -1.60 7.46 13.04
N ARG A 55 -0.85 7.46 14.15
CA ARG A 55 -0.34 6.24 14.83
C ARG A 55 0.50 5.32 13.93
N LEU A 56 1.34 5.91 13.07
CA LEU A 56 2.17 5.14 12.12
C LEU A 56 2.97 4.03 12.81
N GLN A 57 3.63 4.35 13.93
CA GLN A 57 4.48 3.40 14.65
C GLN A 57 3.68 2.16 15.09
N GLU A 58 2.51 2.34 15.72
CA GLU A 58 1.74 1.21 16.23
C GLU A 58 1.13 0.35 15.12
N HIS A 59 0.85 0.94 13.95
CA HIS A 59 0.47 0.16 12.77
C HIS A 59 1.66 -0.64 12.22
N THR A 60 2.86 -0.06 12.18
CA THR A 60 4.07 -0.76 11.75
C THR A 60 4.46 -1.89 12.71
N ASP A 61 4.40 -1.66 14.02
CA ASP A 61 4.70 -2.67 15.05
C ASP A 61 3.70 -3.84 15.05
N ARG A 62 2.46 -3.60 14.59
CA ARG A 62 1.47 -4.70 14.45
C ARG A 62 1.72 -5.52 13.19
N LEU A 63 2.36 -4.95 12.18
CA LEU A 63 2.62 -5.61 10.89
C LEU A 63 3.82 -6.56 10.94
N PHE A 64 4.84 -6.25 11.75
CA PHE A 64 6.13 -6.97 11.83
C PHE A 64 6.42 -7.48 13.24
#